data_AF-A0A7S2SJZ1-F1
#
_entry.id   AF-A0A7S2SJZ1-F1
#
_cell.length_a   1.000
_cell.length_b   1.000
_cell.length_c   1.000
_cell.angle_alpha   90.00
_cell.angle_beta   90.00
_cell.angle_gamma   90.00
#
_symmetry.space_group_name_H-M   'P 1'
#
loop_
_entity.id
_entity.type
_entity.pdbx_description
1 polymer ?
#
loop_
_entity_poly.entity_id
_entity_poly.type
_entity_poly.pdbx_seq_one_letter_code
_entity_poly.pdbx_strand_id
1 'polypeptide(L)'
;KYGFPCFSYSTTARQGPAFMQPWRCNDVVSVGGTVVRPGDAIVGDQDGVVVVPAKVAEKVYSIAHGREEIEEIIKAELTLNPGPPGVYYPFMSGKIKVDSPLGRLLATKGISPENSNQFEGSADW
;
A
#
# COMPACT_ATOMS: atom_id res chain seq x y z
N LYS A 1 -15.44 25.66 2.21
CA LYS A 1 -14.66 24.55 2.83
C LYS A 1 -13.44 24.31 1.93
N TYR A 2 -12.22 24.33 2.44
CA TYR A 2 -11.00 24.55 1.62
C TYR A 2 -10.47 23.35 0.82
N GLY A 3 -11.09 22.16 0.91
CA GLY A 3 -10.66 20.99 0.16
C GLY A 3 -9.25 20.48 0.49
N PHE A 4 -8.66 20.95 1.59
CA PHE A 4 -7.30 20.59 2.00
C PHE A 4 -7.31 19.26 2.78
N PRO A 5 -6.62 18.21 2.32
CA PRO A 5 -6.52 16.96 3.05
C PRO A 5 -5.69 17.18 4.33
N CYS A 6 -6.23 16.75 5.47
CA CYS A 6 -5.59 16.89 6.78
C CYS A 6 -5.76 15.61 7.58
N PHE A 7 -4.64 15.06 8.07
CA PHE A 7 -4.59 13.88 8.93
C PHE A 7 -4.09 14.27 10.32
N SER A 8 -4.80 13.83 11.35
CA SER A 8 -4.48 14.14 12.74
C SER A 8 -5.00 13.05 13.66
N TYR A 9 -4.33 12.82 14.79
CA TYR A 9 -4.82 11.92 15.82
C TYR A 9 -6.15 12.39 16.43
N SER A 10 -6.30 13.71 16.63
CA SER A 10 -7.52 14.32 17.16
C SER A 10 -7.60 15.80 16.80
N THR A 11 -8.76 16.41 17.06
CA THR A 11 -8.99 17.84 16.86
C THR A 11 -9.10 18.56 18.20
N THR A 12 -8.49 19.74 18.31
CA THR A 12 -8.62 20.61 19.48
C THR A 12 -8.72 22.07 19.08
N ALA A 13 -9.50 22.86 19.83
CA ALA A 13 -9.57 24.30 19.67
C ALA A 13 -8.41 25.04 20.37
N ARG A 14 -7.62 24.34 21.20
CA ARG A 14 -6.50 24.93 21.94
C ARG A 14 -5.37 25.26 20.99
N GLN A 15 -4.89 26.50 21.04
CA GLN A 15 -3.75 26.93 20.24
C GLN A 15 -2.42 26.40 20.82
N GLY A 16 -1.57 25.86 19.96
CA GLY A 16 -0.25 25.32 20.30
C GLY A 16 0.81 26.32 20.79
N PRO A 17 0.93 27.58 20.30
CA PRO A 17 2.11 28.42 20.51
C PRO A 17 2.47 28.74 21.97
N ALA A 18 1.50 28.68 22.89
CA ALA A 18 1.74 28.87 24.32
C ALA A 18 2.35 27.63 25.02
N PHE A 19 2.25 26.45 24.41
CA PHE A 19 2.67 25.16 24.99
C PHE A 19 3.70 24.39 24.14
N MET A 20 3.78 24.66 22.83
CA MET A 20 4.68 24.01 21.89
C MET A 20 5.18 25.00 20.84
N GLN A 21 6.49 25.01 20.61
CA GLN A 21 7.13 25.80 19.55
C GLN A 21 7.82 24.86 18.53
N PRO A 22 7.86 25.23 17.24
CA PRO A 22 8.63 24.49 16.25
C PRO A 22 10.10 24.44 16.67
N TRP A 23 10.67 23.24 16.73
CA TRP A 23 12.07 23.05 17.12
C TRP A 23 13.00 23.01 15.91
N ARG A 24 12.67 22.17 14.92
CA ARG A 24 13.46 21.96 13.70
C ARG A 24 12.54 21.71 12.51
N CYS A 25 13.07 21.97 11.32
CA CYS A 25 12.44 21.68 10.03
C CYS A 25 13.33 20.74 9.23
N ASN A 26 12.74 19.86 8.42
CA ASN A 26 13.47 18.86 7.63
C ASN A 26 14.43 18.00 8.47
N ASP A 27 14.05 17.66 9.70
CA ASP A 27 14.75 16.69 10.53
C ASP A 27 13.97 15.36 10.54
N VAL A 28 14.63 14.30 10.98
CA VAL A 28 14.00 12.98 11.14
C VAL A 28 13.06 13.03 12.34
N VAL A 29 11.82 12.58 12.15
CA VAL A 29 10.80 12.54 13.20
C VAL A 29 10.26 11.13 13.39
N SER A 30 9.75 10.85 14.60
CA SER A 30 9.00 9.63 14.90
C SER A 30 7.55 10.00 15.15
N VAL A 31 6.63 9.42 14.38
CA VAL A 31 5.18 9.65 14.47
C VAL A 31 4.49 8.30 14.60
N GLY A 32 3.80 8.08 15.72
CA GLY A 32 3.10 6.81 15.97
C GLY A 32 4.00 5.58 15.96
N GLY A 33 5.27 5.73 16.36
CA GLY A 33 6.28 4.66 16.31
C GLY A 33 6.94 4.46 14.94
N THR A 34 6.54 5.21 13.91
CA THR A 34 7.12 5.15 12.56
C THR A 34 8.12 6.28 12.36
N VAL A 35 9.30 5.95 11.85
CA VAL A 35 10.34 6.93 11.50
C VAL A 35 10.04 7.54 10.13
N VAL A 36 10.00 8.86 10.07
CA VAL A 36 9.83 9.64 8.83
C VAL A 36 11.08 10.47 8.61
N ARG A 37 11.68 10.32 7.43
CA ARG A 37 12.84 11.11 7.01
C ARG A 37 12.42 12.14 5.97
N PRO A 38 13.15 13.27 5.89
CA PRO A 38 12.96 14.22 4.80
C PRO A 38 13.11 13.51 3.44
N GLY A 39 12.13 13.69 2.56
CA GLY A 39 12.09 13.09 1.22
C GLY A 39 11.36 11.74 1.13
N ASP A 40 10.94 11.14 2.25
CA ASP A 40 10.08 9.96 2.22
C ASP A 40 8.69 10.31 1.64
N ALA A 41 8.10 9.38 0.92
CA ALA A 41 6.77 9.58 0.34
C ALA A 41 5.69 9.31 1.40
N ILE A 42 4.73 10.22 1.50
CA ILE A 42 3.58 10.11 2.41
C ILE A 42 2.33 9.88 1.56
N VAL A 43 1.66 8.76 1.78
CA VAL A 43 0.43 8.39 1.08
C VAL A 43 -0.67 8.28 2.12
N GLY A 44 -1.82 8.93 1.89
CA GLY A 44 -2.95 8.85 2.81
C GLY A 44 -4.29 8.84 2.11
N ASP A 45 -5.21 8.08 2.66
CA ASP A 45 -6.56 7.83 2.15
C ASP A 45 -7.59 7.81 3.31
N GLN A 46 -8.71 7.09 3.15
CA GLN A 46 -9.74 6.98 4.19
C GLN A 46 -9.37 5.99 5.31
N ASP A 47 -8.45 5.05 5.03
CA ASP A 47 -8.03 4.02 5.97
C ASP A 47 -6.89 4.54 6.86
N GLY A 48 -6.02 5.39 6.32
CA GLY A 48 -4.99 6.05 7.11
C GLY A 48 -3.88 6.69 6.31
N VAL A 49 -2.68 6.67 6.87
CA VAL A 49 -1.47 7.25 6.28
C VAL A 49 -0.33 6.25 6.38
N VAL A 50 0.42 6.08 5.30
CA VAL A 50 1.59 5.22 5.19
C VAL A 50 2.81 6.05 4.77
N VAL A 51 3.96 5.68 5.31
CA VAL A 51 5.26 6.27 5.01
C VAL A 51 6.04 5.28 4.16
N VAL A 52 6.46 5.69 2.97
CA VAL A 52 7.30 4.89 2.08
C VAL A 52 8.70 5.51 2.03
N PRO A 53 9.74 4.79 2.49
CA PRO A 53 11.09 5.32 2.48
C PRO A 53 11.56 5.63 1.05
N ALA A 54 12.17 6.79 0.84
CA ALA A 54 12.58 7.26 -0.49
C ALA A 54 13.46 6.25 -1.25
N LYS A 55 14.34 5.55 -0.52
CA LYS A 55 15.28 4.56 -1.08
C LYS A 55 14.61 3.36 -1.75
N VAL A 56 13.38 3.03 -1.37
CA VAL A 56 12.66 1.84 -1.86
C VAL A 56 11.34 2.21 -2.55
N ALA A 57 11.07 3.49 -2.75
CA ALA A 57 9.79 3.98 -3.26
C ALA A 57 9.44 3.37 -4.63
N GLU A 58 10.39 3.28 -5.56
CA GLU A 58 10.18 2.67 -6.88
C GLU A 58 9.85 1.17 -6.81
N LYS A 59 10.52 0.44 -5.91
CA LYS A 59 10.25 -0.99 -5.68
C LYS A 59 8.85 -1.16 -5.10
N VAL A 60 8.49 -0.37 -4.09
CA VAL A 60 7.15 -0.42 -3.49
C VAL A 60 6.08 -0.09 -4.53
N TYR A 61 6.29 0.94 -5.36
CA TYR A 61 5.37 1.29 -6.44
C TYR A 61 5.17 0.12 -7.41
N SER A 62 6.25 -0.49 -7.89
CA SER A 62 6.16 -1.60 -8.85
C SER A 62 5.35 -2.78 -8.29
N ILE A 63 5.58 -3.13 -7.02
CA ILE A 63 4.84 -4.20 -6.33
C ILE A 63 3.37 -3.81 -6.13
N ALA A 64 3.11 -2.60 -5.65
CA ALA A 64 1.75 -2.12 -5.36
C ALA A 64 0.91 -2.01 -6.63
N HIS A 65 1.47 -1.41 -7.68
CA HIS A 65 0.82 -1.28 -8.98
C HIS A 65 0.45 -2.66 -9.54
N GLY A 66 1.38 -3.60 -9.45
CA GLY A 66 1.11 -4.93 -9.94
C GLY A 66 0.06 -5.71 -9.13
N ARG A 67 -0.05 -5.46 -7.83
CA ARG A 67 -1.14 -6.01 -7.02
C ARG A 67 -2.50 -5.44 -7.41
N GLU A 68 -2.58 -4.15 -7.71
CA GLU A 68 -3.81 -3.49 -8.15
C GLU A 68 -4.36 -4.14 -9.44
N GLU A 69 -3.49 -4.41 -10.42
CA GLU A 69 -3.88 -5.08 -11.68
C GLU A 69 -4.49 -6.46 -11.42
N ILE A 70 -3.90 -7.23 -10.50
CA ILE A 70 -4.41 -8.56 -10.13
C ILE A 70 -5.75 -8.44 -9.40
N GLU A 71 -5.87 -7.50 -8.45
CA GLU A 71 -7.10 -7.28 -7.71
C GLU A 71 -8.26 -6.85 -8.61
N GLU A 72 -8.00 -6.07 -9.66
CA GLU A 72 -9.01 -5.70 -10.64
C GLU A 72 -9.59 -6.93 -11.37
N ILE A 73 -8.74 -7.88 -11.76
CA ILE A 73 -9.19 -9.13 -12.40
C ILE A 73 -9.98 -9.99 -11.41
N ILE A 74 -9.50 -10.12 -10.17
CA ILE A 74 -10.20 -10.87 -9.11
C ILE A 74 -11.57 -10.26 -8.85
N LYS A 75 -11.67 -8.93 -8.78
CA LYS A 75 -12.91 -8.20 -8.55
C LYS A 75 -13.90 -8.41 -9.70
N ALA A 76 -13.43 -8.39 -10.95
CA ALA A 76 -14.26 -8.69 -12.11
C ALA A 76 -14.81 -10.12 -12.08
N GLU A 77 -13.97 -11.10 -11.71
CA GLU A 77 -14.41 -12.49 -11.57
C GLU A 77 -15.43 -12.66 -10.45
N LEU A 78 -15.16 -12.10 -9.26
CA LEU A 78 -16.08 -12.20 -8.11
C LEU A 78 -17.43 -11.52 -8.36
N THR A 79 -17.47 -10.53 -9.26
CA THR A 79 -18.72 -9.89 -9.70
C THR A 79 -19.56 -10.84 -10.56
N LEU A 80 -18.92 -11.68 -11.38
CA LEU A 80 -19.59 -12.68 -12.22
C LEU A 80 -19.94 -13.94 -11.42
N ASN A 81 -19.01 -14.42 -10.61
CA ASN A 81 -19.08 -15.65 -9.84
C ASN A 81 -18.89 -15.32 -8.35
N PRO A 82 -19.98 -14.98 -7.63
CA PRO A 82 -19.89 -14.60 -6.23
C PRO A 82 -19.40 -15.77 -5.38
N GLY A 83 -18.33 -15.52 -4.63
CA GLY A 83 -17.69 -16.49 -3.75
C GLY A 83 -16.82 -15.80 -2.69
N PRO A 84 -16.28 -16.54 -1.72
CA PRO A 84 -15.40 -15.98 -0.70
C PRO A 84 -14.13 -15.42 -1.36
N PRO A 85 -13.82 -14.12 -1.19
CA PRO A 85 -12.67 -13.50 -1.86
C PRO A 85 -11.35 -14.22 -1.56
N GLY A 86 -11.20 -14.71 -0.33
CA GLY A 86 -10.00 -15.39 0.16
C GLY A 86 -9.51 -16.59 -0.65
N VAL A 87 -10.33 -17.13 -1.58
CA VAL A 87 -9.92 -18.17 -2.53
C VAL A 87 -8.84 -17.68 -3.50
N TYR A 88 -8.84 -16.39 -3.83
CA TYR A 88 -7.92 -15.78 -4.78
C TYR A 88 -6.75 -15.05 -4.12
N TYR A 89 -6.74 -14.92 -2.78
CA TYR A 89 -5.69 -14.21 -2.05
C TYR A 89 -4.70 -15.18 -1.39
N PRO A 90 -3.46 -15.24 -1.88
CA PRO A 90 -2.33 -15.61 -1.03
C PRO A 90 -1.18 -14.60 -1.18
N PHE A 91 -1.32 -13.38 -0.63
CA PHE A 91 -0.21 -12.40 -0.63
C PHE A 91 0.90 -12.71 0.37
N MET A 92 0.70 -13.69 1.25
CA MET A 92 1.54 -13.82 2.44
C MET A 92 2.79 -14.69 2.25
N SER A 93 3.03 -15.31 1.09
CA SER A 93 4.29 -16.02 0.87
C SER A 93 4.55 -16.40 -0.59
N GLY A 94 5.49 -15.71 -1.24
CA GLY A 94 6.18 -16.21 -2.44
C GLY A 94 5.41 -16.15 -3.77
N LYS A 95 5.84 -17.01 -4.70
CA LYS A 95 5.34 -17.06 -6.08
C LYS A 95 3.89 -17.55 -6.14
N ILE A 96 3.06 -16.94 -6.99
CA ILE A 96 1.71 -17.43 -7.28
C ILE A 96 1.84 -18.85 -7.83
N LYS A 97 1.25 -19.82 -7.11
CA LYS A 97 1.29 -21.22 -7.55
C LYS A 97 0.42 -21.39 -8.79
N VAL A 98 0.94 -22.05 -9.82
CA VAL A 98 0.25 -22.26 -11.10
C VAL A 98 -1.06 -23.05 -10.91
N ASP A 99 -1.07 -23.99 -9.96
CA ASP A 99 -2.20 -24.84 -9.63
C ASP A 99 -3.28 -24.14 -8.78
N SER A 100 -2.99 -22.94 -8.24
CA SER A 100 -3.93 -22.18 -7.41
C SER A 100 -5.13 -21.64 -8.21
N PRO A 101 -6.28 -21.39 -7.56
CA PRO A 101 -7.44 -20.75 -8.20
C PRO A 101 -7.08 -19.44 -8.91
N LEU A 102 -6.21 -18.64 -8.28
CA LEU A 102 -5.68 -17.42 -8.89
C LEU A 102 -4.81 -17.70 -10.13
N GLY A 103 -3.90 -18.68 -10.04
CA GLY A 103 -3.03 -19.06 -11.16
C GLY A 103 -3.81 -19.49 -12.40
N ARG A 104 -4.88 -20.26 -12.22
CA ARG A 104 -5.78 -20.68 -13.33
C ARG A 104 -6.55 -19.50 -13.94
N LEU A 105 -7.00 -18.58 -13.10
CA LEU A 105 -7.72 -17.37 -13.51
C LEU A 105 -6.82 -16.43 -14.31
N LEU A 106 -5.59 -16.19 -13.85
CA LEU A 106 -4.59 -15.40 -14.57
C LEU A 106 -4.22 -16.04 -15.92
N ALA A 107 -4.03 -17.38 -15.94
CA ALA A 107 -3.76 -18.11 -17.18
C ALA A 107 -4.90 -17.97 -18.21
N THR A 108 -6.15 -17.93 -17.77
CA THR A 108 -7.32 -17.72 -18.65
C THR A 108 -7.32 -16.34 -19.31
N LYS A 109 -6.70 -15.34 -18.66
CA LYS A 109 -6.55 -13.98 -19.16
C LYS A 109 -5.23 -13.76 -19.93
N GLY A 110 -4.43 -14.81 -20.14
CA GLY A 110 -3.17 -14.74 -20.87
C GLY A 110 -1.99 -14.19 -20.04
N ILE A 111 -2.15 -14.05 -18.72
CA ILE A 111 -1.10 -13.61 -17.81
C ILE A 111 -0.43 -14.88 -17.25
N SER A 112 0.78 -15.19 -17.71
CA SER A 112 1.50 -16.38 -17.25
C SER A 112 2.17 -16.14 -15.89
N PRO A 113 2.10 -17.11 -14.95
CA PRO A 113 2.79 -17.01 -13.65
C PRO A 113 4.31 -16.85 -13.79
N GLU A 114 4.93 -17.34 -14.86
CA GLU A 114 6.38 -17.16 -15.13
C GLU A 114 6.78 -15.73 -15.55
N ASN A 115 5.87 -14.94 -16.14
CA ASN A 115 6.09 -13.51 -16.41
C ASN A 115 5.73 -12.61 -15.22
N SER A 116 5.25 -13.21 -14.12
CA SER A 116 4.81 -12.51 -12.91
C SER A 116 5.97 -12.08 -11.99
N ASN A 117 7.23 -12.24 -12.42
CA ASN A 117 8.40 -11.73 -11.69
C ASN A 117 8.36 -10.20 -11.48
N GLN A 118 7.43 -9.47 -12.10
CA GLN A 118 7.10 -8.07 -11.78
C GLN A 118 6.50 -7.86 -10.38
N PHE A 119 6.01 -8.92 -9.71
CA PHE A 119 5.40 -8.83 -8.38
C PHE A 119 6.31 -9.36 -7.25
N GLU A 120 7.58 -9.64 -7.55
CA GLU A 120 8.56 -10.04 -6.54
C GLU A 120 9.03 -8.84 -5.70
N GLY A 121 8.47 -8.77 -4.50
CA GLY A 121 9.16 -8.15 -3.38
C GLY A 121 8.84 -8.91 -2.11
N SER A 122 9.79 -9.73 -1.65
CA SER A 122 9.88 -9.90 -0.21
C SER A 122 10.23 -8.52 0.37
N ALA A 123 9.37 -8.09 1.27
CA ALA A 123 9.68 -7.03 2.20
C ALA A 123 10.68 -7.62 3.21
N ASP A 124 11.97 -7.52 2.90
CA ASP A 124 13.03 -7.75 3.89
C ASP A 124 13.21 -6.44 4.67
N TRP A 125 12.19 -6.05 5.43
CA TRP A 125 12.25 -4.94 6.39
C TRP A 125 11.72 -5.39 7.75
#